data_AF-A0A7Y2AFZ5-F1
#
_entry.id   AF-A0A7Y2AFZ5-F1
#
_cell.length_a   1.000
_cell.length_b   1.000
_cell.length_c   1.000
_cell.angle_alpha   90.00
_cell.angle_beta   90.00
_cell.angle_gamma   90.00
#
_symmetry.space_group_name_H-M   'P 1'
#
loop_
_entity.id
_entity.type
_entity.pdbx_description
1 polymer ?
#
loop_
_entity_poly.entity_id
_entity_poly.type
_entity_poly.pdbx_seq_one_letter_code
_entity_poly.pdbx_strand_id
1 'polypeptide(L)'
;MRLPVFGHVAFATVIAACLFVCENGHSAEVYGLDPGPVELQSVGPMTFGPSNVLFVGDPKAAKVYAINTEDSGKSSGQYKVDDVGAKVAEAFGVAEVTIADMAVNPETGHAFVGLNAGGKGHLARVAPDGTVTPLNLDKIGHAFAVLPNPPEDKEIKRGRRSMNPRTQCITDVAYTDGKVLVAGLTADESPSGVREFDFPFRDSSEGMSVEIYHAAHGREEDYAAIQAFVPFNIGGEPSLLAGYTCTPLVKIPVARIGETQKVKGTTVAELGNRNRPLDMIVYSKDGTQYLLMANSARGVMKISTD
;
A
#
# COMPACT_ATOMS: atom_id res chain seq x y z
N MET A 1 -65.13 -28.62 -50.14
CA MET A 1 -64.28 -28.89 -51.33
C MET A 1 -62.96 -28.15 -51.13
N ARG A 2 -61.84 -28.88 -51.13
CA ARG A 2 -60.44 -28.43 -51.21
C ARG A 2 -59.90 -27.48 -50.12
N LEU A 3 -59.15 -28.07 -49.17
CA LEU A 3 -57.91 -27.49 -48.63
C LEU A 3 -56.98 -27.12 -49.81
N PRO A 4 -56.09 -26.11 -49.69
CA PRO A 4 -54.75 -26.44 -49.18
C PRO A 4 -53.86 -25.31 -48.59
N VAL A 5 -52.75 -25.80 -48.02
CA VAL A 5 -51.40 -25.23 -47.83
C VAL A 5 -51.12 -24.28 -46.67
N PHE A 6 -50.30 -24.82 -45.75
CA PHE A 6 -49.50 -24.17 -44.73
C PHE A 6 -48.41 -23.26 -45.32
N GLY A 7 -48.35 -22.02 -44.86
CA GLY A 7 -47.16 -21.16 -44.99
C GLY A 7 -46.52 -20.96 -43.62
N HIS A 8 -45.35 -21.55 -43.40
CA HIS A 8 -44.52 -21.25 -42.23
C HIS A 8 -43.85 -19.89 -42.45
N VAL A 9 -44.29 -18.88 -41.70
CA VAL A 9 -43.60 -17.59 -41.63
C VAL A 9 -42.53 -17.69 -40.54
N ALA A 10 -41.28 -17.81 -40.97
CA ALA A 10 -40.13 -17.69 -40.08
C ALA A 10 -39.97 -16.21 -39.66
N PHE A 11 -40.22 -15.92 -38.39
CA PHE A 11 -39.88 -14.63 -37.79
C PHE A 11 -38.35 -14.58 -37.61
N ALA A 12 -37.66 -13.85 -38.49
CA ALA A 12 -36.26 -13.50 -38.30
C ALA A 12 -36.20 -12.34 -37.28
N THR A 13 -35.98 -12.67 -36.02
CA THR A 13 -35.72 -11.69 -34.96
C THR A 13 -34.32 -11.10 -35.20
N VAL A 14 -34.25 -9.87 -35.73
CA VAL A 14 -33.01 -9.10 -35.76
C VAL A 14 -32.73 -8.64 -34.33
N ILE A 15 -31.88 -9.38 -33.62
CA ILE A 15 -31.27 -8.91 -32.37
C ILE A 15 -30.21 -7.89 -32.78
N ALA A 16 -30.56 -6.60 -32.69
CA ALA A 16 -29.57 -5.53 -32.71
C ALA A 16 -28.75 -5.65 -31.42
N ALA A 17 -27.61 -6.33 -31.49
CA ALA A 17 -26.60 -6.28 -30.45
C ALA A 17 -26.03 -4.85 -30.42
N CYS A 18 -26.56 -4.01 -29.53
CA CYS A 18 -25.87 -2.80 -29.10
C CYS A 18 -24.60 -3.24 -28.38
N LEU A 19 -23.50 -3.35 -29.13
CA LEU A 19 -22.16 -3.32 -28.60
C LEU A 19 -21.99 -1.94 -27.94
N PHE A 20 -22.20 -1.86 -26.64
CA PHE A 20 -21.61 -0.79 -25.85
C PHE A 20 -20.10 -0.99 -25.93
N VAL A 21 -19.46 -0.23 -26.81
CA VAL A 21 -18.04 0.05 -26.69
C VAL A 21 -17.91 0.85 -25.41
N CYS A 22 -17.53 0.20 -24.31
CA CYS A 22 -16.98 0.93 -23.17
C CYS A 22 -15.71 1.59 -23.70
N GLU A 23 -15.78 2.88 -24.02
CA GLU A 23 -14.59 3.70 -24.07
C GLU A 23 -13.86 3.49 -22.74
N ASN A 24 -12.59 3.12 -22.80
CA ASN A 24 -11.71 3.14 -21.64
C ASN A 24 -11.58 4.60 -21.21
N GLY A 25 -12.56 5.10 -20.45
CA GLY A 25 -12.43 6.37 -19.76
C GLY A 25 -11.10 6.34 -19.02
N HIS A 26 -10.27 7.35 -19.25
CA HIS A 26 -8.96 7.42 -18.63
C HIS A 26 -9.17 7.26 -17.13
N SER A 27 -8.55 6.25 -16.51
CA SER A 27 -8.74 5.94 -15.08
C SER A 27 -8.59 7.18 -14.17
N ALA A 28 -7.74 8.14 -14.58
CA ALA A 28 -7.60 9.43 -13.93
C ALA A 28 -8.91 10.23 -13.90
N GLU A 29 -9.67 10.27 -15.00
CA GLU A 29 -10.96 10.96 -15.09
C GLU A 29 -12.03 10.30 -14.21
N VAL A 30 -12.00 8.96 -14.08
CA VAL A 30 -12.96 8.21 -13.25
C VAL A 30 -12.80 8.55 -11.76
N TYR A 31 -11.57 8.77 -11.31
CA TYR A 31 -11.26 9.10 -9.91
C TYR A 31 -11.00 10.59 -9.66
N GLY A 32 -11.19 11.45 -10.67
CA GLY A 32 -10.93 12.89 -10.54
C GLY A 32 -9.47 13.23 -10.22
N LEU A 33 -8.53 12.46 -10.76
CA LEU A 33 -7.09 12.68 -10.59
C LEU A 33 -6.62 13.71 -11.62
N ASP A 34 -6.32 14.92 -11.15
CA ASP A 34 -5.94 16.02 -12.02
C ASP A 34 -4.47 15.88 -12.48
N PRO A 35 -4.19 16.03 -13.78
CA PRO A 35 -2.81 16.06 -14.26
C PRO A 35 -2.05 17.25 -13.70
N GLY A 36 -0.92 16.99 -13.06
CA GLY A 36 -0.05 18.04 -12.53
C GLY A 36 1.26 17.48 -11.98
N PRO A 37 2.11 18.35 -11.41
CA PRO A 37 3.39 17.94 -10.85
C PRO A 37 3.20 17.25 -9.50
N VAL A 38 3.90 16.14 -9.29
CA VAL A 38 4.05 15.47 -7.99
C VAL A 38 5.46 15.67 -7.49
N GLU A 39 5.62 16.40 -6.37
CA GLU A 39 6.90 16.59 -5.72
C GLU A 39 7.02 15.70 -4.48
N LEU A 40 7.81 14.63 -4.60
CA LEU A 40 8.12 13.73 -3.50
C LEU A 40 9.36 14.22 -2.74
N GLN A 41 9.18 14.65 -1.50
CA GLN A 41 10.30 14.97 -0.60
C GLN A 41 10.98 13.70 -0.08
N SER A 42 10.21 12.62 0.02
CA SER A 42 10.69 11.26 0.25
C SER A 42 9.71 10.25 -0.33
N VAL A 43 10.20 9.05 -0.62
CA VAL A 43 9.35 7.87 -0.82
C VAL A 43 9.43 7.00 0.43
N GLY A 44 8.26 6.63 0.96
CA GLY A 44 8.06 5.60 1.97
C GLY A 44 7.34 4.39 1.38
N PRO A 45 6.38 3.78 2.09
CA PRO A 45 5.65 2.60 1.64
C PRO A 45 4.75 2.91 0.43
N MET A 46 4.48 1.89 -0.36
CA MET A 46 3.70 1.96 -1.58
C MET A 46 2.76 0.77 -1.74
N THR A 47 1.59 1.00 -2.32
CA THR A 47 0.68 -0.09 -2.67
C THR A 47 -0.19 0.28 -3.88
N PHE A 48 -0.58 -0.71 -4.67
CA PHE A 48 -1.51 -0.47 -5.77
C PHE A 48 -2.96 -0.52 -5.30
N GLY A 49 -3.72 0.48 -5.72
CA GLY A 49 -5.17 0.50 -5.71
C GLY A 49 -5.76 0.05 -7.03
N PRO A 50 -7.01 0.47 -7.33
CA PRO A 50 -7.68 0.11 -8.56
C PRO A 50 -7.12 0.93 -9.74
N SER A 51 -7.29 0.39 -10.95
CA SER A 51 -7.14 1.13 -12.21
C SER A 51 -5.78 1.84 -12.35
N ASN A 52 -4.69 1.15 -12.06
CA ASN A 52 -3.30 1.64 -12.16
C ASN A 52 -2.92 2.78 -11.20
N VAL A 53 -3.71 3.02 -10.16
CA VAL A 53 -3.39 4.00 -9.11
C VAL A 53 -2.38 3.41 -8.14
N LEU A 54 -1.20 4.01 -8.05
CA LEU A 54 -0.18 3.72 -7.06
C LEU A 54 -0.33 4.70 -5.89
N PHE A 55 -0.60 4.18 -4.70
CA PHE A 55 -0.53 4.95 -3.48
C PHE A 55 0.90 5.00 -2.97
N VAL A 56 1.38 6.19 -2.61
CA VAL A 56 2.77 6.43 -2.18
C VAL A 56 2.77 7.29 -0.92
N GLY A 57 3.34 6.77 0.17
CA GLY A 57 3.62 7.56 1.35
C GLY A 57 4.83 8.48 1.14
N ASP A 58 4.72 9.74 1.54
CA ASP A 58 5.82 10.70 1.67
C ASP A 58 5.93 11.14 3.14
N PRO A 59 6.70 10.41 3.97
CA PRO A 59 6.83 10.73 5.39
C PRO A 59 7.31 12.16 5.64
N LYS A 60 8.29 12.65 4.88
CA LYS A 60 8.82 14.03 5.04
C LYS A 60 7.77 15.08 4.75
N ALA A 61 7.03 14.94 3.64
CA ALA A 61 5.98 15.89 3.30
C ALA A 61 4.70 15.71 4.13
N ALA A 62 4.59 14.65 4.93
CA ALA A 62 3.37 14.29 5.66
C ALA A 62 2.18 14.01 4.74
N LYS A 63 2.41 13.38 3.59
CA LYS A 63 1.38 13.17 2.58
C LYS A 63 1.30 11.72 2.16
N VAL A 64 0.10 11.27 1.81
CA VAL A 64 -0.10 10.09 0.97
C VAL A 64 -0.60 10.56 -0.39
N TYR A 65 0.10 10.17 -1.45
CA TYR A 65 -0.25 10.47 -2.83
C TYR A 65 -1.01 9.28 -3.43
N ALA A 66 -1.94 9.58 -4.33
CA ALA A 66 -2.53 8.63 -5.26
C ALA A 66 -2.10 9.07 -6.66
N ILE A 67 -1.32 8.23 -7.34
CA ILE A 67 -0.69 8.56 -8.63
C ILE A 67 -1.19 7.58 -9.67
N ASN A 68 -1.88 8.06 -10.71
CA ASN A 68 -2.21 7.22 -11.84
C ASN A 68 -0.96 7.00 -12.69
N THR A 69 -0.44 5.78 -12.65
CA THR A 69 0.77 5.41 -13.39
C THR A 69 0.56 5.33 -14.89
N GLU A 70 -0.69 5.35 -15.35
CA GLU A 70 -1.09 5.08 -16.75
C GLU A 70 -0.52 3.77 -17.30
N ASP A 71 -0.13 2.86 -16.39
CA ASP A 71 0.53 1.63 -16.75
C ASP A 71 -0.41 0.74 -17.53
N SER A 72 0.14 0.09 -18.55
CA SER A 72 -0.65 -0.68 -19.50
C SER A 72 0.18 -1.80 -20.11
N GLY A 73 -0.51 -2.76 -20.72
CA GLY A 73 0.11 -4.00 -21.18
C GLY A 73 0.35 -4.98 -20.03
N LYS A 74 0.72 -6.21 -20.37
CA LYS A 74 1.06 -7.25 -19.40
C LYS A 74 2.56 -7.43 -19.34
N SER A 75 3.10 -7.46 -18.13
CA SER A 75 4.44 -7.94 -17.86
C SER A 75 4.56 -9.41 -18.29
N SER A 76 5.69 -9.77 -18.88
CA SER A 76 5.96 -11.13 -19.33
C SER A 76 7.37 -11.55 -18.94
N GLY A 77 7.52 -12.77 -18.44
CA GLY A 77 8.80 -13.33 -18.01
C GLY A 77 8.95 -13.38 -16.50
N GLN A 78 10.09 -13.91 -16.05
CA GLN A 78 10.45 -13.99 -14.64
C GLN A 78 11.39 -12.86 -14.28
N TYR A 79 11.13 -12.19 -13.16
CA TYR A 79 12.06 -11.24 -12.59
C TYR A 79 13.33 -11.95 -12.14
N LYS A 80 14.42 -11.72 -12.88
CA LYS A 80 15.78 -12.16 -12.53
C LYS A 80 16.71 -10.97 -12.71
N VAL A 81 16.60 -10.05 -11.77
CA VAL A 81 17.31 -8.78 -11.80
C VAL A 81 18.42 -8.83 -10.76
N ASP A 82 19.64 -9.08 -11.23
CA ASP A 82 20.82 -8.96 -10.40
C ASP A 82 21.09 -7.48 -10.10
N ASP A 83 21.43 -7.18 -8.84
CA ASP A 83 21.78 -5.85 -8.34
C ASP A 83 20.83 -4.73 -8.80
N VAL A 84 19.56 -4.85 -8.41
CA VAL A 84 18.53 -3.84 -8.71
C VAL A 84 18.93 -2.45 -8.21
N GLY A 85 19.66 -2.35 -7.10
CA GLY A 85 20.15 -1.08 -6.55
C GLY A 85 21.09 -0.37 -7.52
N ALA A 86 22.09 -1.07 -8.06
CA ALA A 86 23.00 -0.51 -9.05
C ALA A 86 22.29 -0.09 -10.35
N LYS A 87 21.38 -0.93 -10.86
CA LYS A 87 20.59 -0.62 -12.07
C LYS A 87 19.74 0.63 -11.90
N VAL A 88 19.12 0.79 -10.73
CA VAL A 88 18.33 1.99 -10.41
C VAL A 88 19.27 3.21 -10.27
N ALA A 89 20.38 3.09 -9.56
CA ALA A 89 21.34 4.20 -9.43
C ALA A 89 21.87 4.69 -10.80
N GLU A 90 22.20 3.75 -11.69
CA GLU A 90 22.62 4.04 -13.07
C GLU A 90 21.53 4.79 -13.85
N ALA A 91 20.29 4.31 -13.80
CA ALA A 91 19.17 4.91 -14.53
C ALA A 91 18.85 6.35 -14.08
N PHE A 92 19.15 6.69 -12.82
CA PHE A 92 18.98 8.03 -12.26
C PHE A 92 20.27 8.86 -12.30
N GLY A 93 21.40 8.32 -12.78
CA GLY A 93 22.67 9.04 -12.87
C GLY A 93 23.24 9.43 -11.50
N VAL A 94 23.00 8.64 -10.46
CA VAL A 94 23.46 8.90 -9.09
C VAL A 94 24.38 7.79 -8.60
N ALA A 95 25.25 8.11 -7.64
CA ALA A 95 26.20 7.13 -7.09
C ALA A 95 25.51 6.09 -6.19
N GLU A 96 24.54 6.53 -5.40
CA GLU A 96 23.83 5.68 -4.45
C GLU A 96 22.34 6.05 -4.42
N VAL A 97 21.51 5.02 -4.25
CA VAL A 97 20.07 5.14 -4.05
C VAL A 97 19.69 4.33 -2.81
N THR A 98 18.67 4.79 -2.09
CA THR A 98 17.97 3.95 -1.12
C THR A 98 16.64 3.55 -1.72
N ILE A 99 16.45 2.27 -2.03
CA ILE A 99 15.14 1.74 -2.38
C ILE A 99 14.30 1.77 -1.10
N ALA A 100 13.20 2.52 -1.13
CA ALA A 100 12.28 2.68 -0.02
C ALA A 100 11.29 1.52 0.04
N ASP A 101 10.71 1.18 -1.12
CA ASP A 101 9.71 0.13 -1.24
C ASP A 101 9.55 -0.32 -2.70
N MET A 102 8.82 -1.41 -2.93
CA MET A 102 8.44 -1.93 -4.24
C MET A 102 6.99 -2.43 -4.22
N ALA A 103 6.21 -2.03 -5.23
CA ALA A 103 4.85 -2.51 -5.43
C ALA A 103 4.69 -3.09 -6.84
N VAL A 104 3.88 -4.13 -6.99
CA VAL A 104 3.54 -4.73 -8.28
C VAL A 104 2.13 -4.30 -8.65
N ASN A 105 1.96 -3.76 -9.86
CA ASN A 105 0.63 -3.46 -10.37
C ASN A 105 -0.12 -4.79 -10.60
N PRO A 106 -1.24 -5.06 -9.90
CA PRO A 106 -1.96 -6.32 -10.01
C PRO A 106 -2.63 -6.49 -11.39
N GLU A 107 -2.91 -5.39 -12.09
CA GLU A 107 -3.53 -5.42 -13.40
C GLU A 107 -2.51 -5.73 -14.50
N THR A 108 -1.28 -5.20 -14.43
CA THR A 108 -0.29 -5.38 -15.50
C THR A 108 0.78 -6.42 -15.16
N GLY A 109 1.06 -6.64 -13.88
CA GLY A 109 2.19 -7.45 -13.39
C GLY A 109 3.54 -6.73 -13.47
N HIS A 110 3.56 -5.42 -13.78
CA HIS A 110 4.79 -4.64 -13.76
C HIS A 110 5.18 -4.25 -12.32
N ALA A 111 6.48 -4.35 -12.02
CA ALA A 111 7.05 -3.90 -10.76
C ALA A 111 7.42 -2.42 -10.80
N PHE A 112 7.11 -1.71 -9.73
CA PHE A 112 7.44 -0.31 -9.50
C PHE A 112 8.28 -0.20 -8.23
N VAL A 113 9.35 0.59 -8.28
CA VAL A 113 10.23 0.86 -7.15
C VAL A 113 10.15 2.33 -6.77
N GLY A 114 10.09 2.56 -5.47
CA GLY A 114 10.22 3.86 -4.86
C GLY A 114 11.62 4.03 -4.30
N LEU A 115 12.27 5.15 -4.58
CA LEU A 115 13.63 5.38 -4.12
C LEU A 115 13.84 6.80 -3.60
N ASN A 116 14.81 6.94 -2.70
CA ASN A 116 15.29 8.21 -2.21
C ASN A 116 16.72 8.44 -2.71
N ALA A 117 16.94 9.58 -3.38
CA ALA A 117 18.25 9.97 -3.90
C ALA A 117 18.36 11.50 -3.98
N GLY A 118 19.53 12.05 -3.64
CA GLY A 118 19.76 13.51 -3.69
C GLY A 118 18.82 14.33 -2.78
N GLY A 119 18.30 13.72 -1.71
CA GLY A 119 17.37 14.36 -0.79
C GLY A 119 15.91 14.45 -1.26
N LYS A 120 15.56 13.78 -2.36
CA LYS A 120 14.19 13.71 -2.91
C LYS A 120 13.75 12.27 -3.17
N GLY A 121 12.45 12.07 -3.30
CA GLY A 121 11.83 10.81 -3.70
C GLY A 121 11.67 10.70 -5.23
N HIS A 122 11.82 9.49 -5.76
CA HIS A 122 11.59 9.17 -7.17
C HIS A 122 10.87 7.83 -7.32
N LEU A 123 10.17 7.66 -8.44
CA LEU A 123 9.49 6.42 -8.80
C LEU A 123 10.03 5.90 -10.14
N ALA A 124 10.13 4.59 -10.28
CA ALA A 124 10.48 3.96 -11.55
C ALA A 124 9.80 2.60 -11.72
N ARG A 125 9.53 2.23 -12.97
CA ARG A 125 9.15 0.87 -13.34
C ARG A 125 10.40 0.03 -13.59
N VAL A 126 10.39 -1.22 -13.15
CA VAL A 126 11.45 -2.20 -13.40
C VAL A 126 10.88 -3.36 -14.21
N ALA A 127 11.48 -3.60 -15.37
CA ALA A 127 11.13 -4.72 -16.24
C ALA A 127 11.80 -6.03 -15.75
N PRO A 128 11.30 -7.22 -16.16
CA PRO A 128 11.89 -8.51 -15.77
C PRO A 128 13.36 -8.72 -16.12
N ASP A 129 13.87 -8.03 -17.17
CA ASP A 129 15.28 -8.03 -17.58
C ASP A 129 16.15 -7.01 -16.81
N GLY A 130 15.55 -6.25 -15.89
CA GLY A 130 16.21 -5.24 -15.10
C GLY A 130 16.31 -3.88 -15.78
N THR A 131 15.64 -3.66 -16.91
CA THR A 131 15.51 -2.31 -17.48
C THR A 131 14.71 -1.43 -16.52
N VAL A 132 15.27 -0.28 -16.16
CA VAL A 132 14.63 0.69 -15.26
C VAL A 132 14.12 1.87 -16.08
N THR A 133 12.85 2.24 -15.89
CA THR A 133 12.21 3.37 -16.56
C THR A 133 11.68 4.35 -15.50
N PRO A 134 12.31 5.51 -15.30
CA PRO A 134 11.79 6.54 -14.41
C PRO A 134 10.36 6.97 -14.78
N LEU A 135 9.51 7.22 -13.78
CA LEU A 135 8.20 7.81 -14.01
C LEU A 135 8.33 9.32 -14.15
N ASN A 136 7.65 9.90 -15.13
CA ASN A 136 7.54 11.35 -15.26
C ASN A 136 6.52 11.88 -14.25
N LEU A 137 6.99 12.61 -13.24
CA LEU A 137 6.15 13.21 -12.20
C LEU A 137 5.79 14.68 -12.48
N ASP A 138 6.29 15.29 -13.56
CA ASP A 138 6.04 16.71 -13.86
C ASP A 138 4.61 16.98 -14.31
N LYS A 139 3.97 15.98 -14.92
CA LYS A 139 2.59 16.02 -15.40
C LYS A 139 1.99 14.62 -15.37
N ILE A 140 1.43 14.26 -14.23
CA ILE A 140 0.80 12.96 -14.00
C ILE A 140 -0.53 13.15 -13.26
N GLY A 141 -1.53 12.34 -13.60
CA GLY A 141 -2.82 12.36 -12.91
C GLY A 141 -2.63 11.95 -11.46
N HIS A 142 -2.95 12.84 -10.51
CA HIS A 142 -2.74 12.54 -9.10
C HIS A 142 -3.75 13.23 -8.18
N ALA A 143 -3.77 12.78 -6.93
CA ALA A 143 -4.38 13.44 -5.79
C ALA A 143 -3.49 13.18 -4.55
N PHE A 144 -3.70 13.92 -3.47
CA PHE A 144 -3.02 13.63 -2.21
C PHE A 144 -3.91 13.95 -1.00
N ALA A 145 -3.64 13.28 0.12
CA ALA A 145 -4.13 13.65 1.43
C ALA A 145 -2.96 14.05 2.33
N VAL A 146 -3.18 15.08 3.15
CA VAL A 146 -2.24 15.51 4.18
C VAL A 146 -2.55 14.76 5.48
N LEU A 147 -1.52 14.21 6.12
CA LEU A 147 -1.68 13.54 7.40
C LEU A 147 -2.00 14.57 8.49
N PRO A 148 -3.07 14.35 9.29
CA PRO A 148 -3.35 15.18 10.45
C PRO A 148 -2.34 14.90 11.57
N ASN A 149 -1.98 15.98 12.27
CA ASN A 149 -1.12 15.97 13.46
C ASN A 149 0.14 15.07 13.37
N PRO A 150 0.99 15.22 12.33
CA PRO A 150 2.16 14.37 12.20
C PRO A 150 3.33 14.90 13.06
N PRO A 151 4.22 14.04 13.60
CA PRO A 151 5.34 14.46 14.46
C PRO A 151 6.22 15.53 13.80
N GLU A 152 6.73 16.52 14.53
CA GLU A 152 7.64 17.55 13.96
C GLU A 152 8.78 16.90 13.13
N ASP A 153 9.11 17.49 11.97
CA ASP A 153 10.26 17.06 11.16
C ASP A 153 11.57 17.51 11.80
N LYS A 154 11.97 16.80 12.84
CA LYS A 154 13.10 17.17 13.68
C LYS A 154 13.73 15.97 14.34
N GLU A 155 15.06 15.97 14.35
CA GLU A 155 15.81 14.99 15.12
C GLU A 155 15.64 15.24 16.62
N ILE A 156 15.17 14.21 17.33
CA ILE A 156 15.07 14.20 18.80
C ILE A 156 15.99 13.14 19.38
N LYS A 157 16.48 13.38 20.60
CA LYS A 157 17.26 12.40 21.35
C LYS A 157 16.33 11.60 22.28
N ARG A 158 16.35 10.28 22.15
CA ARG A 158 15.74 9.34 23.10
C ARG A 158 16.84 8.47 23.71
N GLY A 159 17.26 8.84 24.92
CA GLY A 159 18.41 8.20 25.58
C GLY A 159 19.69 8.38 24.77
N ARG A 160 20.31 7.26 24.36
CA ARG A 160 21.56 7.25 23.57
C ARG A 160 21.33 7.30 22.05
N ARG A 161 20.08 7.25 21.60
CA ARG A 161 19.74 7.22 20.16
C ARG A 161 19.15 8.56 19.77
N SER A 162 19.50 9.03 18.58
CA SER A 162 18.78 10.10 17.90
C SER A 162 17.87 9.47 16.85
N MET A 163 16.68 10.04 16.69
CA MET A 163 15.80 9.69 15.59
C MET A 163 14.90 10.87 15.25
N ASN A 164 14.38 10.89 14.03
CA ASN A 164 13.36 11.84 13.62
C ASN A 164 12.02 11.11 13.47
N PRO A 165 11.04 11.28 14.38
CA PRO A 165 9.77 10.55 14.34
C PRO A 165 8.94 10.83 13.09
N ARG A 166 9.18 11.96 12.41
CA ARG A 166 8.61 12.27 11.09
C ARG A 166 8.80 11.14 10.09
N THR A 167 9.95 10.49 10.10
CA THR A 167 10.25 9.40 9.16
C THR A 167 9.43 8.13 9.44
N GLN A 168 8.69 8.09 10.55
CA GLN A 168 7.79 7.01 10.93
C GLN A 168 6.33 7.46 10.97
N CYS A 169 5.99 8.65 10.46
CA CYS A 169 4.60 9.11 10.41
C CYS A 169 3.76 8.35 9.36
N ILE A 170 4.43 7.72 8.40
CA ILE A 170 3.88 6.77 7.44
C ILE A 170 4.87 5.59 7.39
N THR A 171 4.47 4.46 7.97
CA THR A 171 5.28 3.24 7.98
C THR A 171 4.77 2.16 7.05
N ASP A 172 3.47 2.17 6.77
CA ASP A 172 2.88 1.28 5.77
C ASP A 172 1.56 1.87 5.22
N VAL A 173 1.17 1.47 4.00
CA VAL A 173 -0.05 1.89 3.32
C VAL A 173 -0.73 0.70 2.66
N ALA A 174 -2.05 0.57 2.85
CA ALA A 174 -2.87 -0.44 2.19
C ALA A 174 -4.12 0.20 1.56
N TYR A 175 -4.62 -0.40 0.48
CA TYR A 175 -5.92 -0.04 -0.09
C TYR A 175 -6.91 -1.20 0.09
N THR A 176 -8.08 -0.90 0.64
CA THR A 176 -9.19 -1.87 0.78
C THR A 176 -10.52 -1.13 0.78
N ASP A 177 -11.55 -1.70 0.14
CA ASP A 177 -12.93 -1.22 0.20
C ASP A 177 -13.12 0.29 -0.04
N GLY A 178 -12.39 0.85 -1.03
CA GLY A 178 -12.49 2.27 -1.37
C GLY A 178 -11.71 3.20 -0.44
N LYS A 179 -10.91 2.65 0.48
CA LYS A 179 -10.21 3.39 1.52
C LYS A 179 -8.71 3.13 1.48
N VAL A 180 -7.95 4.16 1.81
CA VAL A 180 -6.50 4.11 2.00
C VAL A 180 -6.23 4.10 3.50
N LEU A 181 -5.66 3.01 3.97
CA LEU A 181 -5.22 2.85 5.34
C LEU A 181 -3.74 3.20 5.44
N VAL A 182 -3.40 4.03 6.42
CA VAL A 182 -2.04 4.54 6.64
C VAL A 182 -1.65 4.27 8.08
N ALA A 183 -0.66 3.40 8.28
CA ALA A 183 -0.07 3.18 9.59
C ALA A 183 1.06 4.17 9.84
N GLY A 184 1.25 4.59 11.09
CA GLY A 184 2.39 5.39 11.47
C GLY A 184 2.22 6.15 12.77
N LEU A 185 3.18 7.02 13.06
CA LEU A 185 3.20 7.85 14.25
C LEU A 185 2.43 9.17 14.07
N THR A 186 1.81 9.63 15.15
CA THR A 186 1.22 10.96 15.32
C THR A 186 2.04 11.77 16.33
N ALA A 187 1.74 13.06 16.48
CA ALA A 187 2.34 13.88 17.53
C ALA A 187 1.63 13.74 18.90
N ASP A 188 0.62 12.86 19.01
CA ASP A 188 -0.14 12.64 20.24
C ASP A 188 0.65 11.87 21.30
N GLU A 189 0.15 11.85 22.53
CA GLU A 189 0.77 11.12 23.65
C GLU A 189 0.83 9.61 23.41
N SER A 190 -0.16 9.05 22.71
CA SER A 190 -0.21 7.67 22.22
C SER A 190 -0.02 7.67 20.69
N PRO A 191 1.22 7.80 20.20
CA PRO A 191 1.48 8.18 18.82
C PRO A 191 1.28 7.04 17.82
N SER A 192 1.32 5.77 18.24
CA SER A 192 1.14 4.65 17.32
C SER A 192 -0.32 4.54 16.90
N GLY A 193 -0.58 4.54 15.59
CA GLY A 193 -1.95 4.46 15.11
C GLY A 193 -2.10 4.08 13.65
N VAL A 194 -3.36 3.99 13.25
CA VAL A 194 -3.78 3.82 11.86
C VAL A 194 -4.77 4.93 11.53
N ARG A 195 -4.61 5.51 10.35
CA ARG A 195 -5.51 6.51 9.77
C ARG A 195 -6.18 5.93 8.55
N GLU A 196 -7.40 6.35 8.30
CA GLU A 196 -8.20 5.98 7.15
C GLU A 196 -8.56 7.23 6.36
N PHE A 197 -8.33 7.16 5.05
CA PHE A 197 -8.73 8.18 4.10
C PHE A 197 -9.64 7.55 3.06
N ASP A 198 -10.77 8.19 2.76
CA ASP A 198 -11.58 7.80 1.61
C ASP A 198 -10.79 8.03 0.31
N PHE A 199 -10.99 7.18 -0.70
CA PHE A 199 -10.47 7.39 -2.04
C PHE A 199 -11.62 7.58 -3.04
N PRO A 200 -11.59 8.63 -3.90
CA PRO A 200 -10.58 9.68 -4.01
C PRO A 200 -10.58 10.60 -2.77
N PHE A 201 -9.39 11.08 -2.38
CA PHE A 201 -9.17 11.78 -1.11
C PHE A 201 -10.17 12.91 -0.85
N ARG A 202 -10.71 12.95 0.37
CA ARG A 202 -11.60 14.01 0.88
C ARG A 202 -10.92 14.73 2.04
N ASP A 203 -11.47 15.88 2.44
CA ASP A 203 -10.90 16.72 3.51
C ASP A 203 -10.96 16.10 4.92
N SER A 204 -11.61 14.94 5.08
CA SER A 204 -11.72 14.24 6.36
C SER A 204 -10.96 12.92 6.35
N SER A 205 -10.26 12.65 7.44
CA SER A 205 -9.70 11.34 7.76
C SER A 205 -10.13 10.94 9.16
N GLU A 206 -10.36 9.66 9.36
CA GLU A 206 -10.56 9.08 10.67
C GLU A 206 -9.28 8.35 11.10
N GLY A 207 -9.13 8.11 12.39
CA GLY A 207 -7.97 7.39 12.89
C GLY A 207 -8.21 6.79 14.25
N MET A 208 -7.27 5.97 14.69
CA MET A 208 -7.24 5.40 16.04
C MET A 208 -5.80 5.31 16.52
N SER A 209 -5.61 5.55 17.82
CA SER A 209 -4.38 5.18 18.52
C SER A 209 -4.45 3.71 18.94
N VAL A 210 -3.35 2.98 18.80
CA VAL A 210 -3.26 1.55 19.08
C VAL A 210 -2.30 1.31 20.24
N GLU A 211 -2.77 0.55 21.22
CA GLU A 211 -1.95 0.02 22.32
C GLU A 211 -1.82 -1.49 22.17
N ILE A 212 -0.61 -2.01 22.37
CA ILE A 212 -0.32 -3.44 22.21
C ILE A 212 0.38 -4.01 23.44
N TYR A 213 0.13 -5.29 23.73
CA TYR A 213 0.92 -6.03 24.70
C TYR A 213 2.17 -6.60 24.03
N HIS A 214 3.33 -6.13 24.45
CA HIS A 214 4.62 -6.56 23.91
C HIS A 214 5.23 -7.62 24.84
N ALA A 215 5.07 -8.91 24.50
CA ALA A 215 5.42 -9.99 25.43
C ALA A 215 6.91 -10.03 25.75
N ALA A 216 7.78 -9.60 24.82
CA ALA A 216 9.22 -9.50 25.07
C ALA A 216 9.57 -8.57 26.25
N HIS A 217 8.70 -7.61 26.57
CA HIS A 217 8.87 -6.67 27.69
C HIS A 217 7.84 -6.89 28.82
N GLY A 218 6.82 -7.72 28.58
CA GLY A 218 5.78 -8.03 29.54
C GLY A 218 4.87 -6.86 29.90
N ARG A 219 4.67 -5.90 28.98
CA ARG A 219 3.90 -4.66 29.23
C ARG A 219 3.13 -4.19 28.00
N GLU A 220 2.15 -3.33 28.26
CA GLU A 220 1.44 -2.55 27.23
C GLU A 220 2.33 -1.40 26.73
N GLU A 221 2.28 -1.13 25.43
CA GLU A 221 3.04 -0.07 24.75
C GLU A 221 2.16 0.56 23.65
N ASP A 222 2.14 1.88 23.56
CA ASP A 222 1.35 2.68 22.59
C ASP A 222 2.22 3.62 21.74
N TYR A 223 3.55 3.50 21.88
CA TYR A 223 4.53 4.36 21.23
C TYR A 223 5.30 3.65 20.10
N ALA A 224 5.16 2.34 19.98
CA ALA A 224 5.87 1.55 18.99
C ALA A 224 5.18 1.68 17.63
N ALA A 225 5.91 2.13 16.60
CA ALA A 225 5.35 2.21 15.25
C ALA A 225 5.05 0.80 14.71
N ILE A 226 3.86 0.63 14.12
CA ILE A 226 3.56 -0.48 13.21
C ILE A 226 4.63 -0.48 12.11
N GLN A 227 5.20 -1.63 11.79
CA GLN A 227 6.28 -1.74 10.80
C GLN A 227 5.77 -2.19 9.43
N ALA A 228 4.77 -3.07 9.43
CA ALA A 228 4.01 -3.48 8.26
C ALA A 228 2.63 -3.94 8.75
N PHE A 229 1.59 -3.88 7.92
CA PHE A 229 0.28 -4.44 8.18
C PHE A 229 -0.37 -4.98 6.90
N VAL A 230 -1.32 -5.89 7.07
CA VAL A 230 -2.22 -6.31 5.99
C VAL A 230 -3.67 -6.21 6.44
N PRO A 231 -4.58 -5.66 5.62
CA PRO A 231 -6.01 -5.84 5.82
C PRO A 231 -6.35 -7.33 5.69
N PHE A 232 -7.08 -7.87 6.68
CA PHE A 232 -7.37 -9.28 6.74
C PHE A 232 -8.68 -9.56 7.48
N ASN A 233 -9.49 -10.47 6.95
CA ASN A 233 -10.73 -10.90 7.59
C ASN A 233 -10.46 -12.10 8.50
N ILE A 234 -10.64 -11.94 9.80
CA ILE A 234 -10.44 -13.02 10.80
C ILE A 234 -11.79 -13.35 11.42
N GLY A 235 -12.29 -14.55 11.16
CA GLY A 235 -13.59 -14.98 11.71
C GLY A 235 -14.78 -14.12 11.25
N GLY A 236 -14.68 -13.51 10.06
CA GLY A 236 -15.70 -12.60 9.53
C GLY A 236 -15.59 -11.15 10.02
N GLU A 237 -14.57 -10.82 10.83
CA GLU A 237 -14.29 -9.46 11.29
C GLU A 237 -13.17 -8.81 10.47
N PRO A 238 -13.44 -7.70 9.76
CA PRO A 238 -12.40 -6.88 9.14
C PRO A 238 -11.40 -6.39 10.19
N SER A 239 -10.15 -6.81 10.02
CA SER A 239 -9.05 -6.53 10.94
C SER A 239 -7.80 -6.13 10.18
N LEU A 240 -6.88 -5.49 10.87
CA LEU A 240 -5.50 -5.32 10.44
C LEU A 240 -4.66 -6.33 11.19
N LEU A 241 -3.81 -7.05 10.46
CA LEU A 241 -2.77 -7.86 11.04
C LEU A 241 -1.47 -7.06 10.94
N ALA A 242 -1.06 -6.46 12.05
CA ALA A 242 0.03 -5.52 12.13
C ALA A 242 1.25 -6.13 12.85
N GLY A 243 2.43 -5.96 12.28
CA GLY A 243 3.69 -6.39 12.87
C GLY A 243 4.48 -5.21 13.42
N TYR A 244 5.14 -5.39 14.57
CA TYR A 244 5.95 -4.35 15.22
C TYR A 244 7.43 -4.77 15.35
N THR A 245 8.28 -3.86 15.85
CA THR A 245 9.65 -4.22 16.24
C THR A 245 9.63 -5.28 17.35
N CYS A 246 10.58 -6.21 17.33
CA CYS A 246 10.58 -7.50 18.06
C CYS A 246 9.52 -8.50 17.58
N THR A 247 8.79 -8.13 16.53
CA THR A 247 7.79 -8.93 15.81
C THR A 247 6.67 -9.55 16.65
N PRO A 248 6.03 -8.81 17.59
CA PRO A 248 4.67 -9.18 17.93
C PRO A 248 3.81 -8.95 16.68
N LEU A 249 2.94 -9.92 16.40
CA LEU A 249 1.92 -9.88 15.37
C LEU A 249 0.59 -9.63 16.06
N VAL A 250 -0.09 -8.55 15.69
CA VAL A 250 -1.22 -8.00 16.45
C VAL A 250 -2.43 -7.86 15.53
N LYS A 251 -3.56 -8.40 15.98
CA LYS A 251 -4.88 -8.16 15.37
C LYS A 251 -5.45 -6.83 15.89
N ILE A 252 -5.81 -5.94 14.98
CA ILE A 252 -6.43 -4.64 15.30
C ILE A 252 -7.78 -4.55 14.56
N PRO A 253 -8.92 -4.38 15.23
CA PRO A 253 -10.22 -4.30 14.57
C PRO A 253 -10.40 -3.00 13.78
N VAL A 254 -10.71 -3.08 12.49
CA VAL A 254 -10.91 -1.90 11.61
C VAL A 254 -12.15 -1.10 12.04
N ALA A 255 -13.19 -1.78 12.53
CA ALA A 255 -14.43 -1.15 12.98
C ALA A 255 -14.28 -0.16 14.16
N ARG A 256 -13.08 -0.05 14.74
CA ARG A 256 -12.76 0.88 15.84
C ARG A 256 -12.04 2.14 15.37
N ILE A 257 -11.74 2.27 14.08
CA ILE A 257 -11.24 3.52 13.49
C ILE A 257 -12.29 4.62 13.73
N GLY A 258 -11.83 5.83 14.09
CA GLY A 258 -12.68 6.97 14.44
C GLY A 258 -12.96 7.08 15.95
N GLU A 259 -12.63 6.07 16.74
CA GLU A 259 -12.73 6.16 18.19
C GLU A 259 -11.69 7.10 18.80
N THR A 260 -12.11 7.85 19.82
CA THR A 260 -11.24 8.79 20.54
C THR A 260 -10.38 8.12 21.61
N GLN A 261 -10.77 6.92 22.06
CA GLN A 261 -10.01 6.13 23.02
C GLN A 261 -8.99 5.25 22.31
N LYS A 262 -7.93 4.87 23.03
CA LYS A 262 -6.97 3.89 22.51
C LYS A 262 -7.67 2.57 22.22
N VAL A 263 -7.36 1.98 21.07
CA VAL A 263 -7.79 0.65 20.68
C VAL A 263 -6.72 -0.35 21.13
N LYS A 264 -7.10 -1.29 21.98
CA LYS A 264 -6.21 -2.35 22.41
C LYS A 264 -6.14 -3.45 21.34
N GLY A 265 -4.97 -3.60 20.74
CA GLY A 265 -4.67 -4.70 19.83
C GLY A 265 -4.57 -6.05 20.55
N THR A 266 -4.86 -7.13 19.83
CA THR A 266 -4.71 -8.50 20.35
C THR A 266 -3.46 -9.13 19.77
N THR A 267 -2.43 -9.38 20.58
CA THR A 267 -1.23 -10.10 20.15
C THR A 267 -1.59 -11.55 19.83
N VAL A 268 -1.44 -11.97 18.57
CA VAL A 268 -1.78 -13.31 18.08
C VAL A 268 -0.53 -14.19 17.91
N ALA A 269 0.65 -13.60 17.75
CA ALA A 269 1.91 -14.33 17.71
C ALA A 269 3.09 -13.45 18.15
N GLU A 270 4.17 -14.09 18.60
CA GLU A 270 5.46 -13.49 18.91
C GLU A 270 6.53 -14.15 18.04
N LEU A 271 7.00 -13.46 17.01
CA LEU A 271 7.80 -14.06 15.93
C LEU A 271 9.32 -13.86 16.11
N GLY A 272 9.73 -13.40 17.28
CA GLY A 272 11.12 -13.47 17.75
C GLY A 272 11.78 -12.13 18.00
N ASN A 273 12.46 -12.05 19.14
CA ASN A 273 13.14 -10.84 19.60
C ASN A 273 14.21 -10.33 18.61
N ARG A 274 14.39 -9.00 18.57
CA ARG A 274 15.33 -8.25 17.71
C ARG A 274 15.07 -8.41 16.21
N ASN A 275 13.85 -8.79 15.85
CA ASN A 275 13.39 -8.86 14.48
C ASN A 275 12.46 -7.68 14.16
N ARG A 276 12.27 -7.40 12.87
CA ARG A 276 11.37 -6.36 12.38
C ARG A 276 10.72 -6.87 11.10
N PRO A 277 9.39 -6.82 10.96
CA PRO A 277 8.75 -7.05 9.67
C PRO A 277 9.25 -5.97 8.70
N LEU A 278 9.56 -6.37 7.48
CA LEU A 278 9.90 -5.45 6.40
C LEU A 278 8.70 -5.24 5.47
N ASP A 279 7.96 -6.30 5.21
CA ASP A 279 6.75 -6.30 4.39
C ASP A 279 5.95 -7.58 4.69
N MET A 280 4.66 -7.56 4.37
CA MET A 280 3.73 -8.66 4.54
C MET A 280 2.78 -8.79 3.36
N ILE A 281 2.60 -10.03 2.88
CA ILE A 281 1.62 -10.34 1.85
C ILE A 281 0.73 -11.51 2.28
N VAL A 282 -0.54 -11.40 1.95
CA VAL A 282 -1.51 -12.48 2.11
C VAL A 282 -1.70 -13.16 0.77
N TYR A 283 -1.62 -14.49 0.75
CA TYR A 283 -1.89 -15.27 -0.46
C TYR A 283 -2.69 -16.53 -0.12
N SER A 284 -3.48 -16.97 -1.10
CA SER A 284 -4.22 -18.23 -1.02
C SER A 284 -3.52 -19.31 -1.82
N LYS A 285 -3.40 -20.50 -1.26
CA LYS A 285 -2.92 -21.69 -1.96
C LYS A 285 -3.72 -22.90 -1.51
N ASP A 286 -4.27 -23.64 -2.46
CA ASP A 286 -5.04 -24.88 -2.23
C ASP A 286 -6.21 -24.69 -1.23
N GLY A 287 -6.84 -23.50 -1.25
CA GLY A 287 -7.94 -23.14 -0.36
C GLY A 287 -7.53 -22.62 1.02
N THR A 288 -6.24 -22.68 1.38
CA THR A 288 -5.71 -22.13 2.63
C THR A 288 -5.10 -20.76 2.41
N GLN A 289 -5.39 -19.84 3.33
CA GLN A 289 -4.75 -18.52 3.36
C GLN A 289 -3.48 -18.56 4.19
N TYR A 290 -2.48 -17.81 3.73
CA TYR A 290 -1.17 -17.72 4.36
C TYR A 290 -0.71 -16.28 4.37
N LEU A 291 -0.06 -15.92 5.48
CA LEU A 291 0.75 -14.70 5.57
C LEU A 291 2.20 -15.05 5.25
N LEU A 292 2.80 -14.35 4.28
CA LEU A 292 4.25 -14.30 4.12
C LEU A 292 4.76 -13.00 4.72
N MET A 293 5.81 -13.10 5.53
CA MET A 293 6.44 -11.94 6.16
C MET A 293 7.93 -11.93 5.84
N ALA A 294 8.39 -10.84 5.22
CA ALA A 294 9.80 -10.52 5.10
C ALA A 294 10.30 -9.89 6.40
N ASN A 295 11.54 -10.17 6.78
CA ASN A 295 12.06 -9.89 8.11
C ASN A 295 13.48 -9.35 8.07
N SER A 296 13.84 -8.47 9.00
CA SER A 296 15.19 -7.88 9.06
C SER A 296 16.26 -8.82 9.62
N ALA A 297 15.88 -9.80 10.46
CA ALA A 297 16.83 -10.66 11.19
C ALA A 297 16.45 -12.15 11.18
N ARG A 298 15.48 -12.52 10.33
CA ARG A 298 14.96 -13.88 10.16
C ARG A 298 14.73 -14.13 8.67
N GLY A 299 14.66 -15.41 8.27
CA GLY A 299 14.19 -15.76 6.93
C GLY A 299 12.73 -15.36 6.71
N VAL A 300 12.26 -15.46 5.47
CA VAL A 300 10.84 -15.26 5.15
C VAL A 300 10.02 -16.29 5.94
N MET A 301 9.03 -15.80 6.68
CA MET A 301 8.13 -16.66 7.45
C MET A 301 6.86 -16.89 6.65
N LYS A 302 6.40 -18.13 6.62
CA LYS A 302 5.09 -18.52 6.12
C LYS A 302 4.22 -18.94 7.31
N ILE A 303 3.15 -18.21 7.55
CA ILE A 303 2.26 -18.39 8.70
C ILE A 303 0.89 -18.78 8.18
N SER A 304 0.32 -19.88 8.70
CA SER A 304 -1.06 -20.26 8.43
C SER A 304 -2.01 -19.30 9.12
N THR A 305 -3.12 -18.93 8.47
CA THR A 305 -4.14 -18.04 9.07
C THR A 305 -5.32 -18.78 9.67
N ASP A 306 -5.30 -20.12 9.62
CA ASP A 306 -6.26 -21.04 10.24
C ASP A 306 -6.04 -21.20 11.76
#